data_AF-A0A7H8NK82-F1
#
_entry.id   AF-A0A7H8NK82-F1
#
_cell.length_a   1.000
_cell.length_b   1.000
_cell.length_c   1.000
_cell.angle_alpha   90.00
_cell.angle_beta   90.00
_cell.angle_gamma   90.00
#
_symmetry.space_group_name_H-M   'P 1'
#
loop_
_entity.id
_entity.type
_entity.pdbx_description
1 polymer ?
#
loop_
_entity_poly.entity_id
_entity_poly.type
_entity_poly.pdbx_seq_one_letter_code
_entity_poly.pdbx_strand_id
1 'polypeptide(L)'
;MRIGELAQRTGVTPRALRYYEQQGLLAPERAANGYREYGALDGVRAANIRELLSAGLTVEDIRPALEQGCLDVPLRERAGCADALRTATDRLAALDERIAALHGLRDRLAHHIDEVRSAAEPPRPTALAAGSVRAGQAASVSEGRP
;
A
#
# COMPACT_ATOMS: atom_id res chain seq x y z
N MET A 1 -33.37 11.27 8.52
CA MET A 1 -32.97 10.82 7.16
C MET A 1 -33.02 9.32 7.04
N ARG A 2 -33.23 8.77 5.84
CA ARG A 2 -33.13 7.32 5.58
C ARG A 2 -31.71 6.90 5.19
N ILE A 3 -31.42 5.60 5.23
CA ILE A 3 -30.07 5.09 4.86
C ILE A 3 -29.65 5.48 3.44
N GLY A 4 -30.59 5.49 2.49
CA GLY A 4 -30.32 5.89 1.11
C GLY A 4 -29.99 7.39 0.98
N GLU A 5 -30.71 8.23 1.72
CA GLU A 5 -30.46 9.67 1.78
C GLU A 5 -29.12 9.99 2.46
N LEU A 6 -28.83 9.29 3.58
CA LEU A 6 -27.54 9.38 4.26
C LEU A 6 -26.39 8.97 3.33
N ALA A 7 -26.57 7.89 2.58
CA ALA A 7 -25.58 7.41 1.62
C ALA A 7 -25.29 8.45 0.52
N GLN A 8 -26.32 9.07 -0.05
CA GLN A 8 -26.15 10.13 -1.03
C GLN A 8 -25.44 11.35 -0.46
N ARG A 9 -25.83 11.80 0.74
CA ARG A 9 -25.26 12.99 1.38
C ARG A 9 -23.80 12.83 1.78
N THR A 10 -23.42 11.63 2.25
CA THR A 10 -22.09 11.36 2.79
C THR A 10 -21.16 10.73 1.75
N GLY A 11 -21.71 10.22 0.65
CA GLY A 11 -21.01 9.38 -0.32
C GLY A 11 -20.56 8.03 0.25
N VAL A 12 -21.08 7.64 1.41
CA VAL A 12 -20.83 6.32 2.02
C VAL A 12 -21.84 5.34 1.43
N THR A 13 -21.41 4.15 1.03
CA THR A 13 -22.34 3.16 0.47
C THR A 13 -23.32 2.68 1.55
N PRO A 14 -24.57 2.29 1.19
CA PRO A 14 -25.51 1.70 2.15
C PRO A 14 -24.96 0.45 2.84
N ARG A 15 -24.11 -0.31 2.14
CA ARG A 15 -23.39 -1.46 2.71
C ARG A 15 -22.43 -1.04 3.82
N ALA A 16 -21.64 0.01 3.60
CA ALA A 16 -20.73 0.54 4.60
C ALA A 16 -21.48 1.15 5.79
N LEU A 17 -22.60 1.85 5.57
CA LEU A 17 -23.44 2.36 6.67
C LEU A 17 -23.98 1.24 7.57
N ARG A 18 -24.47 0.14 6.98
CA ARG A 18 -24.89 -1.05 7.75
C ARG A 18 -23.73 -1.69 8.49
N TYR A 19 -22.54 -1.71 7.88
CA TYR A 19 -21.33 -2.19 8.56
C TYR A 19 -20.99 -1.31 9.76
N TYR A 20 -21.05 0.03 9.63
CA TYR A 20 -20.81 0.94 10.74
C TYR A 20 -21.82 0.73 11.89
N GLU A 21 -23.10 0.51 11.58
CA GLU A 21 -24.10 0.11 12.59
C GLU A 21 -23.74 -1.20 13.30
N GLN A 22 -23.34 -2.23 12.54
CA GLN A 22 -22.96 -3.53 13.11
C GLN A 22 -21.74 -3.41 14.04
N GLN A 23 -20.82 -2.51 13.73
CA GLN A 23 -19.65 -2.22 14.57
C GLN A 23 -19.96 -1.26 15.73
N GLY A 24 -21.20 -0.80 15.86
CA GLY A 24 -21.63 0.15 16.89
C GLY A 24 -21.12 1.58 16.69
N LEU A 25 -20.65 1.92 15.48
CA LEU A 25 -20.13 3.25 15.16
C LEU A 25 -21.24 4.26 14.83
N LEU A 26 -22.39 3.77 14.38
CA LEU A 26 -23.60 4.54 14.16
C LEU A 26 -24.75 3.90 14.94
N ALA A 27 -25.58 4.73 15.57
CA ALA A 27 -26.71 4.31 16.37
C ALA A 27 -27.97 5.09 15.94
N PRO A 28 -28.56 4.76 14.77
CA PRO A 28 -29.74 5.46 14.29
C PRO A 28 -30.93 5.24 15.21
N GLU A 29 -31.76 6.26 15.35
CA GLU A 29 -33.01 6.17 16.10
C GLU A 29 -34.04 5.32 15.35
N ARG A 30 -34.96 4.70 16.11
CA ARG A 30 -36.14 4.07 15.54
C ARG A 30 -37.30 5.06 15.60
N ALA A 31 -37.78 5.48 14.45
CA ALA A 31 -39.00 6.28 14.35
C ALA A 31 -40.24 5.44 14.71
N ALA A 32 -41.33 6.13 15.06
CA ALA A 32 -42.60 5.53 15.48
C ALA A 32 -43.21 4.55 14.45
N ASN A 33 -42.82 4.69 13.18
CA ASN A 33 -43.20 3.81 12.08
C ASN A 33 -42.29 2.56 11.94
N GLY A 34 -41.43 2.25 12.91
CA GLY A 34 -40.62 1.03 12.98
C GLY A 34 -39.31 1.07 12.19
N TYR A 35 -38.89 2.27 11.82
CA TYR A 35 -38.10 2.53 10.62
C TYR A 35 -36.86 3.32 11.07
N ARG A 36 -35.66 2.99 10.57
CA ARG A 36 -34.42 3.69 10.99
C ARG A 36 -34.40 5.13 10.48
N GLU A 37 -34.03 6.04 11.37
CA GLU A 37 -33.77 7.44 11.05
C GLU A 37 -32.39 7.87 11.54
N TYR A 38 -31.64 8.49 10.62
CA TYR A 38 -30.33 9.06 10.88
C TYR A 38 -30.45 10.58 11.01
N GLY A 39 -29.79 11.12 12.03
CA GLY A 39 -29.68 12.55 12.29
C GLY A 39 -28.55 13.20 11.50
N ALA A 40 -28.41 14.52 11.64
CA ALA A 40 -27.31 15.26 11.01
C ALA A 40 -25.93 14.79 11.53
N LEU A 41 -25.83 14.49 12.83
CA LEU A 41 -24.61 13.97 13.47
C LEU A 41 -24.17 12.63 12.88
N ASP A 42 -25.11 11.73 12.57
CA ASP A 42 -24.78 10.46 11.90
C ASP A 42 -24.14 10.69 10.53
N GLY A 43 -24.55 11.76 9.84
CA GLY A 43 -23.93 12.20 8.59
C GLY A 43 -22.48 12.61 8.76
N VAL A 44 -22.20 13.44 9.75
CA VAL A 44 -20.83 13.89 10.07
C VAL A 44 -19.97 12.70 10.48
N ARG A 45 -20.46 11.86 11.39
CA ARG A 45 -19.79 10.63 11.82
C ARG A 45 -19.48 9.70 10.65
N ALA A 46 -20.47 9.41 9.80
CA ALA A 46 -20.29 8.50 8.67
C ALA A 46 -19.24 9.01 7.67
N ALA A 47 -19.23 10.31 7.39
CA ALA A 47 -18.22 10.94 6.54
C ALA A 47 -16.83 10.84 7.16
N ASN A 48 -16.70 11.16 8.45
CA ASN A 48 -15.43 11.08 9.18
C ASN A 48 -14.89 9.65 9.27
N ILE A 49 -15.74 8.67 9.58
CA ILE A 49 -15.36 7.26 9.63
C ILE A 49 -14.84 6.81 8.27
N ARG A 50 -15.52 7.17 7.17
CA ARG A 50 -15.05 6.81 5.82
C ARG A 50 -13.67 7.39 5.54
N GLU A 51 -13.45 8.66 5.88
CA GLU A 51 -12.17 9.32 5.64
C GLU A 51 -11.03 8.64 6.44
N LEU A 52 -11.25 8.37 7.73
CA LEU A 52 -10.25 7.69 8.57
C LEU A 52 -9.96 6.26 8.10
N LEU A 53 -10.99 5.48 7.76
CA LEU A 53 -10.80 4.14 7.21
C LEU A 53 -10.05 4.17 5.87
N SER A 54 -10.32 5.16 5.02
CA SER A 54 -9.60 5.33 3.74
C SER A 54 -8.13 5.72 3.93
N ALA A 55 -7.80 6.35 5.06
CA ALA A 55 -6.42 6.68 5.44
C ALA A 55 -5.65 5.50 6.07
N GLY A 56 -6.29 4.33 6.23
CA GLY A 56 -5.64 3.12 6.74
C GLY A 56 -5.80 2.88 8.25
N LEU A 57 -6.62 3.69 8.93
CA LEU A 57 -7.09 3.37 10.28
C LEU A 57 -8.08 2.20 10.23
N THR A 58 -8.15 1.47 11.32
CA THR A 58 -9.11 0.40 11.55
C THR A 58 -10.32 0.90 12.35
N VAL A 59 -11.37 0.08 12.45
CA VAL A 59 -12.54 0.41 13.28
C VAL A 59 -12.15 0.52 14.76
N GLU A 60 -11.21 -0.32 15.19
CA GLU A 60 -10.64 -0.34 16.52
C GLU A 60 -9.89 0.95 16.82
N ASP A 61 -9.09 1.45 15.88
CA ASP A 61 -8.39 2.73 15.99
C ASP A 61 -9.35 3.93 16.12
N ILE A 62 -10.53 3.84 15.50
CA ILE A 62 -11.51 4.94 15.45
C ILE A 62 -12.38 4.97 16.71
N ARG A 63 -12.53 3.85 17.43
CA ARG A 63 -13.45 3.73 18.57
C ARG A 63 -13.16 4.73 19.71
N PRO A 64 -11.92 4.96 20.15
CA PRO A 64 -11.62 5.96 21.17
C PRO A 64 -12.03 7.39 20.74
N ALA A 65 -11.84 7.72 19.45
CA ALA A 65 -12.26 9.00 18.91
C ALA A 65 -13.78 9.17 18.90
N LEU A 66 -14.53 8.09 18.67
CA LEU A 66 -15.98 8.09 18.75
C LEU A 66 -16.47 8.32 20.19
N GLU A 67 -15.90 7.61 21.16
CA GLU A 67 -16.27 7.69 22.58
C GLU A 67 -16.04 9.10 23.16
N GLN A 68 -15.03 9.81 22.65
CA GLN A 68 -14.71 11.18 23.04
C GLN A 68 -15.54 12.24 22.29
N GLY A 69 -16.52 11.82 21.47
CA GLY A 69 -17.36 12.73 20.68
C GLY A 69 -16.61 13.45 19.56
N CYS A 70 -15.38 13.03 19.27
CA CYS A 70 -14.52 13.74 18.34
C CYS A 70 -14.85 13.50 16.86
N LEU A 71 -15.76 12.56 16.57
CA LEU A 71 -16.27 12.30 15.22
C LEU A 71 -17.57 13.07 14.94
N ASP A 72 -18.03 13.89 15.88
CA ASP A 72 -19.31 14.62 15.81
C ASP A 72 -19.18 15.96 15.09
N VAL A 73 -17.94 16.39 14.85
CA VAL A 73 -17.57 17.57 14.07
C VAL A 73 -16.71 17.16 12.88
N PRO A 74 -16.70 17.92 11.77
CA PRO A 74 -15.84 17.61 10.63
C PRO A 74 -14.36 17.47 11.04
N LEU A 75 -13.65 16.48 10.50
CA LEU A 75 -12.24 16.20 10.82
C LEU A 75 -11.32 17.42 10.75
N ARG A 76 -11.51 18.30 9.74
CA ARG A 76 -10.75 19.55 9.57
C ARG A 76 -10.99 20.60 10.66
N GLU A 77 -12.14 20.54 11.34
CA GLU A 77 -12.56 21.46 12.39
C GLU A 77 -12.31 20.86 13.79
N ARG A 78 -11.76 19.64 13.83
CA ARG A 78 -11.48 18.88 15.04
C ARG A 78 -10.23 19.41 15.76
N ALA A 79 -10.37 20.50 16.49
CA ALA A 79 -9.35 20.93 17.44
C ALA A 79 -9.42 20.07 18.72
N GLY A 80 -8.26 19.62 19.22
CA GLY A 80 -8.13 19.17 20.61
C GLY A 80 -8.31 17.67 20.91
N CYS A 81 -8.48 16.80 19.92
CA CYS A 81 -8.53 15.36 20.20
C CYS A 81 -7.14 14.71 20.15
N ALA A 82 -6.37 14.93 21.21
CA ALA A 82 -5.01 14.41 21.35
C ALA A 82 -4.94 12.89 21.17
N ASP A 83 -5.96 12.15 21.60
CA ASP A 83 -5.97 10.69 21.55
C ASP A 83 -6.03 10.16 20.13
N ALA A 84 -6.84 10.77 19.26
CA ALA A 84 -6.84 10.38 17.86
C ALA A 84 -5.57 10.76 17.11
N LEU A 85 -4.90 11.84 17.51
CA LEU A 85 -3.59 12.16 16.95
C LEU A 85 -2.57 11.08 17.33
N ARG A 86 -2.56 10.62 18.59
CA ARG A 86 -1.71 9.52 19.04
C ARG A 86 -2.01 8.24 18.28
N THR A 87 -3.27 7.81 18.22
CA THR A 87 -3.68 6.63 17.47
C THR A 87 -3.29 6.70 15.98
N ALA A 88 -3.47 7.86 15.33
CA ALA A 88 -3.05 8.04 13.94
C ALA A 88 -1.52 7.94 13.79
N THR A 89 -0.77 8.46 14.76
CA THR A 89 0.71 8.43 14.76
C THR A 89 1.23 7.01 14.96
N ASP A 90 0.66 6.27 15.90
CA ASP A 90 0.98 4.87 16.16
C ASP A 90 0.67 4.00 14.92
N ARG A 91 -0.46 4.28 14.26
CA ARG A 91 -0.86 3.58 13.05
C ARG A 91 0.08 3.88 11.88
N LEU A 92 0.52 5.13 11.73
CA LEU A 92 1.50 5.51 10.73
C LEU A 92 2.82 4.77 10.94
N ALA A 93 3.33 4.74 12.18
CA ALA A 93 4.55 4.00 12.51
C ALA A 93 4.44 2.50 12.17
N ALA A 94 3.31 1.86 12.50
CA ALA A 94 3.06 0.45 12.16
C ALA A 94 3.01 0.20 10.63
N LEU A 95 2.50 1.16 9.85
CA LEU A 95 2.51 1.09 8.39
C LEU A 95 3.93 1.22 7.85
N ASP A 96 4.73 2.14 8.39
CA ASP A 96 6.13 2.34 7.99
C ASP A 96 6.97 1.08 8.26
N GLU A 97 6.81 0.46 9.42
CA GLU A 97 7.46 -0.82 9.74
C GLU A 97 7.08 -1.92 8.73
N ARG A 98 5.80 -2.00 8.37
CA ARG A 98 5.31 -2.99 7.40
C ARG A 98 5.83 -2.72 6.00
N ILE A 99 5.91 -1.46 5.59
CA ILE A 99 6.51 -1.05 4.32
C ILE A 99 7.99 -1.46 4.27
N ALA A 100 8.75 -1.18 5.33
CA ALA A 100 10.16 -1.56 5.43
C ALA A 100 10.34 -3.09 5.32
N ALA A 101 9.52 -3.86 6.04
CA ALA A 101 9.54 -5.32 5.97
C ALA A 101 9.23 -5.85 4.55
N LEU A 102 8.24 -5.25 3.88
CA LEU A 102 7.86 -5.63 2.51
C LEU A 102 8.95 -5.27 1.49
N HIS A 103 9.63 -4.12 1.64
CA HIS A 103 10.80 -3.79 0.83
C HIS A 103 11.92 -4.83 1.01
N GLY A 104 12.23 -5.22 2.26
CA GLY A 104 13.23 -6.26 2.52
C GLY A 104 12.86 -7.64 1.97
N LEU A 105 11.57 -7.98 1.89
CA LEU A 105 11.10 -9.20 1.22
C LEU A 105 11.25 -9.10 -0.30
N ARG A 106 10.87 -7.97 -0.89
CA ARG A 106 11.02 -7.69 -2.33
C ARG A 106 12.48 -7.83 -2.75
N ASP A 107 13.39 -7.22 -2.01
CA ASP A 107 14.81 -7.18 -2.37
C ASP A 107 15.45 -8.57 -2.33
N ARG A 108 15.09 -9.39 -1.34
CA ARG A 108 15.52 -10.79 -1.28
C ARG A 108 15.00 -11.61 -2.46
N LEU A 109 13.73 -11.43 -2.82
CA LEU A 109 13.15 -12.13 -3.97
C LEU A 109 13.81 -11.69 -5.28
N ALA A 110 14.05 -10.39 -5.46
CA ALA A 110 14.73 -9.86 -6.63
C ALA A 110 16.15 -10.43 -6.76
N HIS A 111 16.91 -10.46 -5.65
CA HIS A 111 18.24 -11.05 -5.64
C HIS A 111 18.23 -12.53 -6.03
N HIS A 112 17.28 -13.32 -5.49
CA HIS A 112 17.17 -14.73 -5.86
C HIS A 112 16.86 -14.93 -7.36
N ILE A 113 16.03 -14.07 -7.95
CA ILE A 113 15.74 -14.11 -9.39
C ILE A 113 17.00 -13.81 -10.21
N ASP A 114 17.83 -12.86 -9.78
CA ASP A 114 19.07 -12.50 -10.47
C ASP A 114 20.13 -13.60 -10.40
N GLU A 115 20.25 -14.28 -9.25
CA GLU A 115 21.12 -15.45 -9.09
C GLU A 115 20.72 -16.58 -10.04
N VAL A 116 19.42 -16.92 -10.10
CA VAL A 116 18.90 -17.97 -10.99
C VAL A 116 19.12 -17.59 -12.46
N ARG A 117 18.90 -16.31 -12.82
CA ARG A 117 19.12 -15.82 -14.19
C ARG A 117 20.59 -15.91 -14.58
N SER A 118 21.49 -15.51 -13.69
CA SER A 118 22.94 -15.53 -13.93
C SER A 118 23.48 -16.95 -14.07
N ALA A 119 22.94 -17.89 -13.30
CA ALA A 119 23.27 -19.32 -13.41
C ALA A 119 22.74 -19.96 -14.70
N ALA A 120 21.64 -19.44 -15.25
CA ALA A 120 21.05 -19.92 -16.49
C ALA A 120 21.71 -19.36 -17.76
N GLU A 121 22.53 -18.30 -17.66
CA GLU A 121 23.27 -17.76 -18.79
C GLU A 121 24.52 -18.63 -19.03
N PRO A 122 24.64 -19.32 -20.18
CA PRO A 122 25.81 -20.15 -20.44
C PRO A 122 27.07 -19.27 -20.46
N PRO A 123 28.21 -19.74 -19.95
CA PRO A 123 29.44 -18.98 -20.01
C PRO A 123 29.73 -18.63 -21.48
N ARG A 124 29.81 -17.33 -21.78
CA ARG A 124 30.23 -16.89 -23.12
C ARG A 124 31.57 -17.59 -23.42
N PRO A 125 31.72 -18.24 -24.58
CA PRO A 125 33.00 -18.82 -24.94
C PRO A 125 34.05 -17.72 -24.86
N THR A 126 34.96 -17.84 -23.90
CA THR A 126 36.14 -17.01 -23.81
C THR A 126 36.88 -17.20 -25.12
N ALA A 127 36.99 -16.12 -25.89
CA ALA A 127 37.83 -16.09 -27.09
C ALA A 127 39.29 -16.28 -26.66
N LEU A 128 39.71 -17.53 -26.47
CA LEU A 128 41.10 -17.91 -26.34
C LEU A 128 41.52 -18.64 -27.62
N ALA A 129 42.60 -18.13 -28.21
CA ALA A 129 43.45 -18.72 -29.24
C ALA A 129 42.93 -18.74 -30.69
N ALA A 130 43.08 -17.60 -31.38
CA ALA A 130 43.41 -17.62 -32.81
C ALA A 130 44.59 -16.67 -33.08
N GLY A 131 45.79 -17.23 -33.23
CA GLY A 131 47.00 -16.53 -33.66
C GLY A 131 48.24 -17.01 -32.90
N SER A 132 49.25 -17.66 -33.47
CA SER A 132 49.56 -17.91 -34.87
C SER A 132 50.59 -19.05 -34.94
N VAL A 133 50.32 -20.08 -35.76
CA VAL A 133 51.35 -21.03 -36.19
C VAL A 133 51.96 -20.44 -37.47
N ARG A 134 53.17 -19.87 -37.40
CA ARG A 134 53.99 -19.65 -38.59
C ARG A 134 54.70 -20.95 -38.93
N ALA A 135 54.13 -21.69 -39.87
CA ALA A 135 54.87 -22.69 -40.63
C ALA A 135 55.85 -21.95 -41.55
N GLY A 136 57.11 -22.37 -41.52
CA GLY A 136 58.17 -21.83 -42.35
C GLY A 136 58.00 -22.18 -43.82
N GLN A 137 58.62 -21.38 -44.69
CA GLN A 137 59.06 -21.84 -45.98
C GLN A 137 60.48 -21.37 -46.23
N ALA A 138 61.32 -22.35 -46.56
CA ALA A 138 62.75 -22.28 -46.74
C ALA A 138 63.11 -21.80 -48.15
N ALA A 139 64.28 -21.15 -48.20
CA ALA A 139 65.35 -21.27 -49.18
C ALA A 139 65.03 -21.26 -50.69
N SER A 140 65.66 -20.30 -51.37
CA SER A 140 66.34 -20.55 -52.64
C SER A 140 67.50 -19.56 -52.83
N VAL A 141 68.71 -20.12 -52.74
CA VAL A 141 70.01 -19.57 -53.15
C VAL A 141 70.23 -19.94 -54.61
N SER A 142 70.71 -19.01 -55.45
CA SER A 142 71.41 -19.21 -56.74
C SER A 142 71.67 -17.81 -57.34
N GLU A 143 72.88 -17.25 -57.24
CA GLU A 143 74.03 -17.36 -58.19
C GLU A 143 73.82 -16.65 -59.53
N GLY A 144 74.74 -15.73 -59.89
CA GLY A 144 74.88 -15.23 -61.27
C GLY A 144 75.37 -13.78 -61.41
N ARG A 145 76.68 -13.57 -61.24
CA ARG A 145 77.44 -12.33 -61.52
C ARG A 145 77.68 -12.16 -63.04
N PRO A 146 77.96 -10.95 -63.58
CA PRO A 146 78.73 -10.83 -64.83
C PRO A 146 80.25 -10.95 -64.59
#